data_AF-A0A147BLE8-F1
#
_entry.id   AF-A0A147BLE8-F1
#
_cell.length_a   1.000
_cell.length_b   1.000
_cell.length_c   1.000
_cell.angle_alpha   90.00
_cell.angle_beta   90.00
_cell.angle_gamma   90.00
#
_symmetry.space_group_name_H-M   'P 1'
#
loop_
_entity.id
_entity.type
_entity.pdbx_description
1 polymer ?
#
loop_
_entity_poly.entity_id
_entity_poly.type
_entity_poly.pdbx_seq_one_letter_code
_entity_poly.pdbx_strand_id
1 'polypeptide(L)' 'SHNVKNYRDGHLSMYCQDCGCKPLFDSCSVLAKHKNSTVREIIEADEIKRAGVGCASVASIEHFDKEVQFMRAAARPGVG' A
#
# COMPACT_ATOMS: atom_id res chain seq x y z
N SER A 1 10.88 -20.36 5.50
CA SER A 1 10.53 -20.69 4.11
C SER A 1 9.99 -19.43 3.45
N HIS A 2 10.56 -19.07 2.30
CA HIS A 2 10.30 -17.83 1.55
C HIS A 2 8.96 -17.90 0.83
N ASN A 3 8.05 -16.94 1.05
CA ASN A 3 6.79 -16.88 0.30
C ASN A 3 6.60 -15.58 -0.51
N VAL A 4 7.67 -14.84 -0.79
CA VAL A 4 7.72 -14.06 -2.05
C VAL A 4 8.36 -15.00 -3.07
N LYS A 5 7.63 -16.05 -3.44
CA LYS A 5 7.98 -16.85 -4.61
C LYS A 5 7.36 -16.14 -5.81
N ASN A 6 7.99 -16.27 -6.96
CA ASN A 6 7.45 -15.87 -8.27
C ASN A 6 6.26 -16.79 -8.65
N TYR A 7 5.31 -16.91 -7.73
CA TYR A 7 4.15 -17.76 -7.77
C TYR A 7 2.96 -16.86 -8.13
N ARG A 8 2.18 -17.30 -9.12
CA ARG A 8 0.98 -16.61 -9.58
C ARG A 8 -0.10 -16.75 -8.52
N ASP A 9 -0.03 -15.96 -7.46
CA ASP A 9 -1.05 -15.92 -6.44
C ASP A 9 -1.25 -14.49 -5.96
N GLY A 10 -2.50 -14.20 -5.62
CA GLY A 10 -2.94 -12.87 -5.24
C GLY A 10 -3.26 -11.94 -6.41
N HIS A 11 -3.91 -10.84 -6.05
CA HIS A 11 -4.44 -9.83 -6.96
C HIS A 11 -3.36 -9.18 -7.86
N LEU A 12 -2.12 -9.08 -7.36
CA LEU A 12 -1.02 -8.47 -8.09
C LEU A 12 -0.64 -9.28 -9.34
N SER A 13 -0.62 -10.62 -9.25
CA SER A 13 -0.28 -11.46 -10.40
C SER A 13 -1.32 -11.37 -11.52
N MET A 14 -2.61 -11.28 -11.16
CA MET A 14 -3.70 -11.12 -12.13
C MET A 14 -3.63 -9.74 -12.80
N TYR A 15 -3.44 -8.68 -12.01
CA TYR A 15 -3.27 -7.33 -12.55
C TYR A 15 -2.09 -7.23 -13.53
N CYS A 16 -0.94 -7.79 -13.16
CA CYS A 16 0.24 -7.76 -14.03
C CYS A 16 0.01 -8.51 -15.35
N GLN A 17 -0.81 -9.57 -15.35
CA GLN A 17 -1.20 -10.29 -16.57
C GLN A 17 -2.08 -9.42 -17.47
N ASP A 18 -3.09 -8.75 -16.92
CA ASP A 18 -4.01 -7.91 -17.69
C ASP A 18 -3.34 -6.63 -18.19
N CYS A 19 -2.48 -6.03 -17.37
CA CYS A 19 -1.74 -4.80 -17.68
C CYS A 19 -0.53 -5.05 -18.59
N GLY A 20 0.04 -6.27 -18.59
CA GLY A 20 1.29 -6.60 -19.28
C GLY A 20 2.56 -6.11 -18.57
N CYS A 21 2.42 -5.54 -17.37
CA CYS A 21 3.55 -5.10 -16.54
C CYS A 21 4.17 -6.29 -15.78
N LYS A 22 5.40 -6.11 -15.29
CA LYS A 22 6.09 -7.11 -14.47
C LYS A 22 6.32 -6.57 -13.06
N PRO A 23 6.04 -7.35 -12.00
CA PRO A 23 6.35 -6.94 -10.65
C PRO A 23 7.88 -6.90 -10.45
N LEU A 24 8.38 -5.86 -9.82
CA LEU A 24 9.82 -5.64 -9.58
C LEU A 24 10.30 -6.27 -8.26
N PHE A 25 9.95 -7.54 -8.02
CA PHE A 25 10.28 -8.21 -6.76
C PHE A 25 11.79 -8.27 -6.46
N ASP A 26 12.63 -8.32 -7.50
CA ASP A 26 14.09 -8.36 -7.36
C ASP A 26 14.66 -7.06 -6.75
N SER A 27 13.92 -5.96 -6.87
CA SER A 27 14.28 -4.67 -6.24
C SER A 27 13.66 -4.46 -4.87
N CYS A 28 12.82 -5.39 -4.40
CA CYS A 28 12.15 -5.28 -3.12
C CYS A 28 12.98 -5.93 -2.00
N SER A 29 13.19 -5.20 -0.91
CA SER A 29 13.75 -5.75 0.33
C SER A 29 12.64 -6.20 1.27
N VAL A 30 12.79 -7.39 1.86
CA VAL A 30 11.91 -7.83 2.95
C VAL A 30 12.31 -7.12 4.25
N LEU A 31 11.44 -6.27 4.78
CA LEU A 31 11.68 -5.48 5.99
C LEU A 31 11.88 -6.37 7.24
N ALA A 32 11.00 -7.36 7.44
CA ALA A 32 11.13 -8.30 8.55
C ALA A 32 10.45 -9.64 8.27
N LYS A 33 10.98 -10.71 8.89
CA LYS A 33 10.37 -12.04 8.93
C LYS A 33 10.19 -12.46 10.38
N HIS A 34 8.94 -12.60 10.82
CA HIS A 34 8.62 -13.08 12.16
C HIS A 34 7.40 -13.99 12.13
N LYS A 35 7.28 -14.98 13.03
CA LYS A 35 6.13 -15.91 13.06
C LYS A 35 4.85 -15.23 13.54
N ASN A 36 4.95 -14.42 14.59
CA ASN A 36 3.84 -13.63 15.13
C ASN A 36 3.50 -12.47 14.18
N SER A 37 2.22 -12.35 13.77
CA SER A 37 1.72 -11.28 12.90
C SER A 37 1.79 -9.91 13.54
N THR A 38 1.41 -9.78 14.81
CA THR A 38 1.45 -8.51 15.55
C THR A 38 2.85 -7.90 15.56
N VAL A 39 3.89 -8.73 15.68
CA VAL A 39 5.28 -8.24 15.61
C VAL A 39 5.61 -7.70 14.22
N ARG A 40 5.13 -8.35 13.15
CA ARG A 40 5.34 -7.85 11.78
C ARG A 40 4.58 -6.53 11.55
N GLU A 41 3.36 -6.43 12.05
CA GLU A 41 2.52 -5.22 11.97
C GLU A 41 3.18 -4.04 12.72
N ILE A 42 3.76 -4.28 13.89
CA ILE A 42 4.50 -3.25 14.64
C ILE A 42 5.74 -2.78 13.87
N ILE A 43 6.51 -3.69 13.28
CA ILE A 43 7.68 -3.33 12.47
C ILE A 43 7.27 -2.55 11.23
N GLU A 44 6.21 -2.97 10.54
CA GLU A 44 5.66 -2.27 9.39
C GLU A 44 5.24 -0.84 9.76
N ALA A 45 4.55 -0.65 10.89
CA ALA A 45 4.17 0.68 11.37
C ALA A 45 5.38 1.58 11.69
N ASP A 46 6.45 1.03 12.27
CA ASP A 46 7.69 1.78 12.54
C ASP A 46 8.40 2.18 11.24
N GLU A 47 8.50 1.27 10.28
CA GLU A 47 9.12 1.55 8.97
C GLU A 47 8.34 2.58 8.16
N ILE A 48 7.00 2.49 8.16
CA ILE A 48 6.12 3.51 7.55
C ILE A 48 6.40 4.89 8.17
N LYS A 49 6.46 4.95 9.50
CA LYS A 49 6.74 6.20 10.22
C LYS A 49 8.13 6.75 9.93
N ARG A 50 9.15 5.90 9.81
CA ARG A 50 10.54 6.29 9.47
C ARG A 50 10.67 6.80 8.04
N ALA A 51 10.03 6.13 7.09
CA ALA A 51 10.09 6.49 5.68
C ALA A 51 9.27 7.76 5.34
N GLY A 52 8.28 8.09 6.16
CA GLY A 52 7.54 9.35 6.08
C GLY A 52 6.89 9.56 4.70
N VAL A 53 6.98 10.78 4.17
CA VAL A 53 6.34 11.20 2.91
C VAL A 53 6.76 10.37 1.68
N GLY A 54 7.89 9.65 1.78
CA GLY A 54 8.37 8.75 0.73
C GLY A 54 7.70 7.36 0.75
N CYS A 55 6.90 7.04 1.76
CA CYS A 55 6.23 5.76 1.88
C CYS A 55 4.79 5.84 1.38
N ALA A 56 4.46 5.03 0.36
CA ALA A 56 3.10 4.93 -0.15
C ALA A 56 2.06 4.46 0.91
N SER A 57 2.52 3.85 2.01
CA SER A 57 1.68 3.38 3.11
C SER A 57 1.54 4.40 4.25
N VAL A 58 2.26 5.53 4.21
CA VAL A 58 1.95 6.63 5.13
C VAL A 58 0.53 7.08 4.85
N ALA A 59 -0.28 7.12 5.91
CA ALA A 59 -1.66 7.58 5.79
C ALA A 59 -1.66 8.95 5.10
N SER A 60 -2.55 9.09 4.11
CA SER A 60 -2.79 10.25 3.24
C SER A 60 -3.16 11.55 3.98
N ILE A 61 -2.91 11.63 5.29
CA ILE A 61 -3.14 12.81 6.13
C ILE A 61 -2.35 14.02 5.57
N GLU A 62 -1.29 13.82 4.77
CA GLU A 62 -0.64 14.90 4.00
C GLU A 62 -1.30 15.25 2.66
N HIS A 63 -2.11 14.35 2.08
CA HIS A 63 -2.92 14.58 0.89
C HIS A 63 -4.32 15.12 1.21
N PHE A 64 -4.46 15.71 2.41
CA PHE A 64 -5.69 16.24 2.99
C PHE A 64 -6.46 17.15 2.03
N ASP A 65 -5.76 17.98 1.26
CA ASP A 65 -6.41 19.01 0.45
C ASP A 65 -7.27 18.43 -0.69
N LYS A 66 -6.80 17.38 -1.37
CA LYS A 66 -7.56 16.75 -2.47
C LYS A 66 -8.69 15.88 -1.93
N GLU A 67 -8.47 15.19 -0.83
CA GLU A 67 -9.49 14.37 -0.16
C GLU A 67 -10.58 15.25 0.44
N VAL A 68 -10.23 16.38 1.05
CA VAL A 68 -11.18 17.41 1.53
C VAL A 68 -11.90 18.08 0.37
N GLN A 69 -11.22 18.41 -0.73
CA GLN A 69 -11.89 18.93 -1.92
C GLN A 69 -12.90 17.93 -2.48
N PHE A 70 -12.53 16.65 -2.56
CA PHE A 70 -13.43 15.59 -2.99
C PHE A 70 -14.63 15.45 -2.06
N MET A 71 -14.42 15.40 -0.74
CA MET A 71 -15.50 15.34 0.25
C MET A 71 -16.43 16.56 0.19
N ARG A 72 -15.89 17.78 -0.01
CA ARG A 72 -16.68 19.00 -0.19
C ARG A 72 -17.48 19.00 -1.50
N ALA A 73 -16.90 18.49 -2.57
CA ALA A 73 -17.59 18.35 -3.86
C ALA A 73 -18.71 17.30 -3.78
N ALA A 74 -18.47 16.19 -3.09
CA ALA A 74 -19.43 15.11 -2.86
C ALA A 74 -20.54 15.50 -1.86
N ALA A 75 -20.27 16.43 -0.93
CA ALA A 75 -21.24 16.93 0.04
C ALA A 75 -22.21 17.99 -0.51
N ARG A 76 -22.23 18.26 -1.82
CA ARG A 76 -23.29 19.09 -2.41
C ARG A 76 -24.65 18.44 -2.16
N PRO A 77 -25.59 19.10 -1.45
CA PRO A 77 -26.96 18.63 -1.40
C PRO A 77 -27.50 18.61 -2.83
N GLY A 78 -28.16 17.52 -3.20
CA GLY A 78 -29.06 17.54 -4.34
C GLY A 78 -30.03 18.69 -4.15
N VAL A 79 -29.93 19.72 -4.99
CA VAL A 79 -31.03 20.65 -5.20
C VAL A 79 -31.95 19.94 -6.18
N GLY A 80 -33.02 19.38 -5.63
CA GLY A 80 -34.08 18.66 -6.31
C GLY A 80 -35.10 18.20 -5.28
#